data_AF-A0A5N6PY49-F1
#
_entry.id   AF-A0A5N6PY49-F1
#
_cell.length_a   1.000
_cell.length_b   1.000
_cell.length_c   1.000
_cell.angle_alpha   90.00
_cell.angle_beta   90.00
_cell.angle_gamma   90.00
#
_symmetry.space_group_name_H-M   'P 1'
#
loop_
_entity.id
_entity.type
_entity.pdbx_description
1 polymer ?
#
loop_
_entity_poly.entity_id
_entity_poly.type
_entity_poly.pdbx_seq_one_letter_code
_entity_poly.pdbx_strand_id
1 'polypeptide(L)'
;MINASIPSFSLGLTQETQDKAHGDDEDLITGNDQEKTHKMCAKGDNEAFSIPLGEEHVHKKENVALLNKPTRAKIISEALRSPYVIREVEINKSISKEEELVWNYISGRKKEHVIFEDASGTQVEAQLFQSVMIGRQLYTSVVNSWAVVLNFEEKKEDQTHHIDYSVIPKLSADRMKLMNEHTLRVVGRNEKLLDLRKYDLIFFPIIEAGHFYLVVFDFKSVAVTIIDNMVEEDSLVGLKDNTDFFEKDTSFKVKQIFEEYLEHVHHPKLSELKTQVPVKLKLPWATKKNVTDCGVFVMRHMEMYIGKGAKSFDCGFSKNHFKRTSQIKTLRKKYATRILLSDANNLKHVVIERAFDVS
;
A
#
# COMPACT_ATOMS: atom_id res chain seq x y z
N MET A 1 -49.46 18.45 -4.44
CA MET A 1 -48.56 18.26 -5.60
C MET A 1 -47.35 19.15 -5.42
N ILE A 2 -46.16 18.57 -5.59
CA ILE A 2 -44.93 19.10 -6.21
C ILE A 2 -43.85 18.12 -5.78
N ASN A 3 -43.28 17.38 -6.74
CA ASN A 3 -42.38 16.27 -6.50
C ASN A 3 -40.95 16.75 -6.76
N ALA A 4 -40.10 16.79 -5.73
CA ALA A 4 -38.72 17.26 -5.86
C ALA A 4 -37.82 16.10 -6.29
N SER A 5 -37.61 15.96 -7.60
CA SER A 5 -36.75 14.93 -8.19
C SER A 5 -35.27 15.19 -7.87
N ILE A 6 -34.65 14.27 -7.12
CA ILE A 6 -33.21 14.24 -6.86
C ILE A 6 -32.48 13.89 -8.17
N PRO A 7 -31.44 14.64 -8.59
CA PRO A 7 -30.68 14.31 -9.80
C PRO A 7 -29.78 13.08 -9.55
N SER A 8 -30.12 11.97 -10.18
CA SER A 8 -29.24 10.79 -10.27
C SER A 8 -28.19 11.01 -11.35
N PHE A 9 -26.92 11.07 -10.95
CA PHE A 9 -25.79 11.09 -11.88
C PHE A 9 -25.34 9.66 -12.19
N SER A 10 -25.90 9.09 -13.26
CA SER A 10 -25.43 7.81 -13.81
C SER A 10 -24.13 8.01 -14.58
N LEU A 11 -23.05 7.36 -14.11
CA LEU A 11 -21.78 7.30 -14.84
C LEU A 11 -21.90 6.30 -16.00
N GLY A 12 -22.21 6.82 -17.19
CA GLY A 12 -22.29 6.02 -18.41
C GLY A 12 -20.95 5.35 -18.76
N LEU A 13 -20.86 4.04 -18.51
CA LEU A 13 -19.76 3.19 -18.97
C LEU A 13 -20.15 2.51 -20.28
N THR A 14 -19.80 3.11 -21.42
CA THR A 14 -19.79 2.42 -22.72
C THR A 14 -18.38 1.93 -23.00
N GLN A 15 -18.15 0.62 -22.89
CA GLN A 15 -16.98 -0.04 -23.48
C GLN A 15 -17.33 -0.46 -24.90
N GLU A 16 -16.55 0.00 -25.87
CA GLU A 16 -16.59 -0.53 -27.23
C GLU A 16 -15.91 -1.90 -27.26
N THR A 17 -16.62 -2.89 -27.80
CA THR A 17 -16.08 -4.23 -28.10
C THR A 17 -15.33 -4.24 -29.41
N GLN A 18 -14.16 -4.88 -29.46
CA GLN A 18 -13.54 -5.36 -30.70
C GLN A 18 -12.99 -6.79 -30.54
N ASP A 19 -12.71 -7.41 -31.68
CA ASP A 19 -12.96 -8.83 -31.92
C ASP A 19 -11.79 -9.80 -31.67
N LYS A 20 -12.15 -11.09 -31.78
CA LYS A 20 -11.30 -12.27 -31.66
C LYS A 20 -10.22 -12.36 -32.75
N ALA A 21 -9.09 -12.98 -32.40
CA ALA A 21 -8.34 -13.83 -33.32
C ALA A 21 -7.92 -15.13 -32.60
N HIS A 22 -8.07 -16.28 -33.26
CA HIS A 22 -7.50 -17.57 -32.86
C HIS A 22 -6.13 -17.76 -33.51
N GLY A 23 -5.35 -18.70 -32.98
CA GLY A 23 -4.06 -19.12 -33.52
C GLY A 23 -3.39 -20.09 -32.55
N ASP A 24 -3.71 -21.37 -32.70
CA ASP A 24 -3.16 -22.46 -31.89
C ASP A 24 -1.70 -22.77 -32.29
N ASP A 25 -0.94 -23.38 -31.38
CA ASP A 25 -0.28 -24.67 -31.66
C ASP A 25 0.30 -25.28 -30.37
N GLU A 26 0.14 -26.59 -30.23
CA GLU A 26 0.77 -27.40 -29.19
C GLU A 26 2.19 -27.80 -29.62
N ASP A 27 3.07 -28.14 -28.66
CA ASP A 27 3.80 -29.39 -28.81
C ASP A 27 4.34 -29.94 -27.47
N LEU A 28 4.26 -31.26 -27.31
CA LEU A 28 4.83 -31.99 -26.17
C LEU A 28 6.24 -32.47 -26.51
N ILE A 29 7.19 -32.34 -25.60
CA ILE A 29 8.31 -33.30 -25.50
C ILE A 29 8.52 -33.75 -24.05
N THR A 30 8.59 -35.07 -23.89
CA THR A 30 8.85 -35.79 -22.65
C THR A 30 10.36 -35.95 -22.42
N GLY A 31 10.78 -36.09 -21.15
CA GLY A 31 12.18 -36.29 -20.80
C GLY A 31 12.35 -36.66 -19.34
N ASN A 32 12.39 -37.97 -19.08
CA ASN A 32 12.58 -38.55 -17.74
C ASN A 32 14.03 -39.03 -17.62
N ASP A 33 14.70 -38.74 -16.51
CA ASP A 33 15.91 -39.48 -16.11
C ASP A 33 16.06 -39.53 -14.59
N GLN A 34 16.50 -40.70 -14.10
CA GLN A 34 16.77 -41.00 -12.70
C GLN A 34 18.23 -41.40 -12.54
N GLU A 35 18.87 -41.06 -11.41
CA GLU A 35 19.75 -41.94 -10.60
C GLU A 35 20.11 -41.20 -9.28
N LYS A 36 19.84 -41.71 -8.07
CA LYS A 36 20.56 -42.77 -7.32
C LYS A 36 22.02 -42.37 -7.01
N THR A 37 22.39 -41.88 -5.83
CA THR A 37 22.61 -42.58 -4.53
C THR A 37 23.59 -41.68 -3.72
N HIS A 38 24.02 -41.87 -2.46
CA HIS A 38 24.06 -43.00 -1.53
C HIS A 38 24.04 -42.48 -0.06
N LYS A 39 23.57 -43.29 0.90
CA LYS A 39 23.76 -43.04 2.36
C LYS A 39 25.12 -43.56 2.82
N MET A 40 25.70 -42.93 3.86
CA MET A 40 26.37 -43.64 4.96
C MET A 40 26.39 -42.80 6.25
N CYS A 41 26.56 -43.46 7.40
CA CYS A 41 26.39 -42.91 8.75
C CYS A 41 27.45 -43.52 9.68
N ALA A 42 27.91 -42.78 10.70
CA ALA A 42 28.72 -43.32 11.79
C ALA A 42 28.42 -42.57 13.11
N LYS A 43 28.41 -43.30 14.22
CA LYS A 43 28.16 -42.82 15.60
C LYS A 43 29.46 -42.55 16.37
N GLY A 44 29.34 -41.85 17.50
CA GLY A 44 30.34 -41.79 18.56
C GLY A 44 29.73 -41.23 19.85
N ASP A 45 29.52 -42.09 20.83
CA ASP A 45 28.90 -41.85 22.14
C ASP A 45 30.04 -41.79 23.23
N ASN A 46 29.93 -41.32 24.48
CA ASN A 46 28.83 -40.95 25.39
C ASN A 46 29.36 -40.13 26.63
N GLU A 47 28.54 -39.97 27.68
CA GLU A 47 28.86 -39.83 29.14
C GLU A 47 28.77 -38.46 29.88
N ALA A 48 28.48 -38.54 31.18
CA ALA A 48 27.83 -37.51 32.02
C ALA A 48 28.26 -37.59 33.53
N PHE A 49 27.38 -37.17 34.47
CA PHE A 49 27.50 -37.09 35.95
C PHE A 49 28.23 -35.84 36.52
N SER A 50 27.90 -35.25 37.69
CA SER A 50 26.66 -35.23 38.53
C SER A 50 26.71 -34.11 39.60
N ILE A 51 25.57 -33.81 40.26
CA ILE A 51 25.37 -32.75 41.28
C ILE A 51 25.62 -33.30 42.72
N PRO A 52 25.86 -32.44 43.73
CA PRO A 52 25.04 -32.51 44.96
C PRO A 52 24.65 -31.14 45.59
N LEU A 53 23.67 -31.19 46.52
CA LEU A 53 23.06 -30.07 47.27
C LEU A 53 23.75 -29.81 48.64
N GLY A 54 23.43 -28.66 49.27
CA GLY A 54 23.75 -28.31 50.67
C GLY A 54 22.95 -27.10 51.17
N GLU A 55 22.65 -27.04 52.47
CA GLU A 55 21.59 -26.19 53.07
C GLU A 55 22.06 -24.97 53.91
N GLU A 56 21.10 -24.09 54.22
CA GLU A 56 20.97 -23.05 55.27
C GLU A 56 22.19 -22.27 55.84
N HIS A 57 22.11 -20.92 55.84
CA HIS A 57 21.70 -20.13 57.03
C HIS A 57 21.63 -18.60 56.78
N VAL A 58 21.08 -17.88 57.77
CA VAL A 58 20.59 -16.48 57.70
C VAL A 58 21.64 -15.46 58.14
N HIS A 59 21.73 -14.29 57.46
CA HIS A 59 21.90 -13.00 58.16
C HIS A 59 21.45 -11.78 57.33
N LYS A 60 20.57 -10.95 57.91
CA LYS A 60 20.23 -9.62 57.38
C LYS A 60 21.41 -8.66 57.53
N LYS A 61 21.74 -7.92 56.47
CA LYS A 61 22.22 -6.53 56.56
C LYS A 61 21.55 -5.70 55.47
N GLU A 62 20.66 -4.81 55.89
CA GLU A 62 20.19 -3.71 55.06
C GLU A 62 21.36 -2.76 54.82
N ASN A 63 21.58 -2.37 53.56
CA ASN A 63 22.38 -1.21 53.22
C ASN A 63 21.68 -0.50 52.07
N VAL A 64 21.01 0.60 52.39
CA VAL A 64 20.34 1.47 51.44
C VAL A 64 21.41 2.29 50.72
N ALA A 65 21.78 1.87 49.50
CA ALA A 65 22.70 2.60 48.65
C ALA A 65 22.23 2.55 47.18
N LEU A 66 21.48 3.58 46.81
CA LEU A 66 21.39 4.24 45.50
C LEU A 66 21.37 3.43 44.19
N LEU A 67 20.34 3.76 43.42
CA LEU A 67 20.14 3.53 41.99
C LEU A 67 21.45 3.49 41.17
N ASN A 68 21.67 2.39 40.46
CA ASN A 68 21.65 2.36 38.98
C ASN A 68 22.10 0.99 38.46
N LYS A 69 21.13 0.15 38.06
CA LYS A 69 21.39 -0.98 37.16
C LYS A 69 20.53 -0.76 35.90
N PRO A 70 21.09 -0.85 34.69
CA PRO A 70 20.29 -0.70 33.48
C PRO A 70 19.30 -1.85 33.40
N THR A 71 18.01 -1.54 33.47
CA THR A 71 16.94 -2.52 33.26
C THR A 71 17.08 -3.05 31.84
N ARG A 72 17.58 -4.28 31.69
CA ARG A 72 17.62 -4.98 30.40
C ARG A 72 16.20 -5.01 29.87
N ALA A 73 15.92 -4.25 28.81
CA ALA A 73 14.61 -4.22 28.19
C ALA A 73 14.17 -5.66 27.91
N LYS A 74 13.05 -6.09 28.49
CA LYS A 74 12.47 -7.39 28.16
C LYS A 74 12.08 -7.32 26.69
N ILE A 75 12.85 -8.01 25.85
CA ILE A 75 12.46 -8.26 24.46
C ILE A 75 11.25 -9.18 24.54
N ILE A 76 10.06 -8.58 24.50
CA ILE A 76 8.79 -9.28 24.39
C ILE A 76 8.82 -10.03 23.06
N SER A 77 8.63 -11.35 23.12
CA SER A 77 8.61 -12.21 21.93
C SER A 77 7.51 -11.75 20.97
N GLU A 78 7.72 -11.96 19.69
CA GLU A 78 6.82 -11.48 18.63
C GLU A 78 5.37 -11.97 18.81
N ALA A 79 5.19 -13.19 19.32
CA ALA A 79 3.91 -13.78 19.69
C ALA A 79 3.16 -13.10 20.86
N LEU A 80 3.80 -12.17 21.56
CA LEU A 80 3.23 -11.38 22.67
C LEU A 80 3.08 -9.89 22.31
N ARG A 81 3.38 -9.50 21.06
CA ARG A 81 3.02 -8.17 20.56
C ARG A 81 1.56 -8.18 20.14
N SER A 82 0.82 -7.14 20.53
CA SER A 82 -0.53 -6.90 20.04
C SER A 82 -0.52 -6.80 18.51
N PRO A 83 -1.42 -7.49 17.77
CA PRO A 83 -1.47 -7.43 16.29
C PRO A 83 -1.59 -6.01 15.74
N TYR A 84 -2.16 -5.09 16.54
CA TYR A 84 -2.36 -3.67 16.23
C TYR A 84 -1.06 -2.82 16.24
N VAL A 85 0.12 -3.43 16.36
CA VAL A 85 1.43 -2.74 16.38
C VAL A 85 2.31 -3.08 15.16
N ILE A 86 1.89 -4.03 14.30
CA ILE A 86 2.58 -4.30 13.03
C ILE A 86 1.87 -3.52 11.92
N ARG A 87 2.37 -2.32 11.63
CA ARG A 87 1.80 -1.41 10.61
C ARG A 87 1.97 -1.94 9.19
N GLU A 88 3.17 -2.43 8.87
CA GLU A 88 3.52 -2.93 7.55
C GLU A 88 2.92 -4.32 7.31
N VAL A 89 2.28 -4.52 6.15
CA VAL A 89 1.82 -5.84 5.74
C VAL A 89 3.02 -6.78 5.54
N GLU A 90 3.07 -7.86 6.31
CA GLU A 90 4.12 -8.89 6.19
C GLU A 90 3.96 -9.71 4.90
N ILE A 91 4.61 -9.24 3.83
CA ILE A 91 4.50 -9.78 2.45
C ILE A 91 4.85 -11.27 2.29
N ASN A 92 5.64 -11.84 3.21
CA ASN A 92 6.07 -13.24 3.19
C ASN A 92 5.33 -14.13 4.22
N LYS A 93 4.46 -13.55 5.06
CA LYS A 93 3.68 -14.30 6.06
C LYS A 93 2.52 -15.02 5.40
N SER A 94 2.19 -16.22 5.91
CA SER A 94 1.01 -16.96 5.48
C SER A 94 -0.27 -16.14 5.72
N ILE A 95 -1.34 -16.56 5.04
CA ILE A 95 -2.67 -15.98 5.23
C ILE A 95 -3.22 -16.44 6.58
N SER A 96 -3.82 -15.52 7.33
CA SER A 96 -4.50 -15.84 8.59
C SER A 96 -5.95 -16.29 8.34
N LYS A 97 -6.56 -17.01 9.30
CA LYS A 97 -7.99 -17.39 9.19
C LYS A 97 -8.90 -16.17 9.01
N GLU A 98 -8.57 -15.04 9.64
CA GLU A 98 -9.24 -13.76 9.50
C GLU A 98 -9.19 -13.24 8.05
N GLU A 99 -8.00 -13.25 7.45
CA GLU A 99 -7.79 -12.84 6.05
C GLU A 99 -8.48 -13.81 5.05
N GLU A 100 -8.61 -15.10 5.39
CA GLU A 100 -9.39 -16.06 4.59
C GLU A 100 -10.90 -15.80 4.67
N LEU A 101 -11.44 -15.50 5.85
CA LEU A 101 -12.85 -15.17 6.04
C LEU A 101 -13.24 -13.92 5.24
N VAL A 102 -12.45 -12.84 5.35
CA VAL A 102 -12.69 -11.61 4.57
C VAL A 102 -12.53 -11.86 3.06
N TRP A 103 -11.53 -12.65 2.63
CA TRP A 103 -11.37 -13.01 1.22
C TRP A 103 -12.58 -13.79 0.66
N ASN A 104 -13.09 -14.76 1.42
CA ASN A 104 -14.27 -15.55 1.06
C ASN A 104 -15.53 -14.67 1.02
N TYR A 105 -15.66 -13.74 1.98
CA TYR A 105 -16.73 -12.76 2.02
C TYR A 105 -16.79 -11.88 0.75
N ILE A 106 -15.64 -11.39 0.26
CA ILE A 106 -15.54 -10.62 -0.99
C ILE A 106 -15.82 -11.51 -2.22
N SER A 107 -15.34 -12.75 -2.21
CA SER A 107 -15.47 -13.71 -3.30
C SER A 107 -16.91 -14.19 -3.56
N GLY A 108 -17.83 -13.98 -2.61
CA GLY A 108 -19.23 -14.37 -2.71
C GLY A 108 -19.99 -13.69 -3.86
N ARG A 109 -20.92 -14.43 -4.48
CA ARG A 109 -21.78 -13.91 -5.56
C ARG A 109 -22.99 -13.15 -4.97
N LYS A 110 -23.35 -12.00 -5.56
CA LYS A 110 -24.43 -11.04 -5.17
C LYS A 110 -24.16 -10.17 -3.93
N LYS A 111 -23.46 -9.04 -4.11
CA LYS A 111 -23.25 -8.02 -3.05
C LYS A 111 -23.20 -6.59 -3.63
N GLU A 112 -24.36 -6.10 -4.09
CA GLU A 112 -24.61 -4.68 -4.37
C GLU A 112 -24.89 -3.95 -3.05
N HIS A 113 -23.91 -3.97 -2.15
CA HIS A 113 -23.98 -3.25 -0.88
C HIS A 113 -22.63 -2.65 -0.52
N VAL A 114 -22.67 -1.50 0.16
CA VAL A 114 -21.48 -0.80 0.64
C VAL A 114 -20.79 -1.63 1.71
N ILE A 115 -19.46 -1.83 1.58
CA ILE A 115 -18.64 -2.53 2.59
C ILE A 115 -17.48 -1.69 3.12
N PHE A 116 -17.23 -0.54 2.49
CA PHE A 116 -16.31 0.46 2.99
C PHE A 116 -16.98 1.83 2.93
N GLU A 117 -16.93 2.58 4.03
CA GLU A 117 -17.32 3.99 4.07
C GLU A 117 -16.32 4.77 4.91
N ASP A 118 -15.78 5.86 4.37
CA ASP A 118 -14.85 6.73 5.07
C ASP A 118 -15.54 7.85 5.89
N ALA A 119 -14.78 8.53 6.74
CA ALA A 119 -15.25 9.66 7.55
C ALA A 119 -15.73 10.88 6.74
N SER A 120 -15.58 10.89 5.41
CA SER A 120 -16.10 11.93 4.51
C SER A 120 -17.42 11.52 3.82
N GLY A 121 -17.91 10.30 4.06
CA GLY A 121 -19.09 9.71 3.43
C GLY A 121 -18.82 9.10 2.05
N THR A 122 -17.56 8.87 1.67
CA THR A 122 -17.26 8.14 0.42
C THR A 122 -17.45 6.64 0.65
N GLN A 123 -18.40 6.08 -0.09
CA GLN A 123 -18.82 4.68 -0.02
C GLN A 123 -18.23 3.86 -1.18
N VAL A 124 -17.90 2.60 -0.90
CA VAL A 124 -17.42 1.63 -1.90
C VAL A 124 -18.14 0.29 -1.73
N GLU A 125 -18.75 -0.17 -2.82
CA GLU A 125 -19.53 -1.41 -2.89
C GLU A 125 -18.65 -2.67 -2.92
N ALA A 126 -19.18 -3.79 -2.43
CA ALA A 126 -18.46 -5.06 -2.43
C ALA A 126 -18.08 -5.56 -3.84
N GLN A 127 -18.91 -5.28 -4.86
CA GLN A 127 -18.58 -5.58 -6.25
C GLN A 127 -17.28 -4.90 -6.70
N LEU A 128 -17.02 -3.67 -6.24
CA LEU A 128 -15.78 -2.97 -6.56
C LEU A 128 -14.57 -3.61 -5.85
N PHE A 129 -14.74 -4.07 -4.61
CA PHE A 129 -13.70 -4.86 -3.93
C PHE A 129 -13.40 -6.20 -4.59
N GLN A 130 -14.30 -6.77 -5.42
CA GLN A 130 -13.96 -7.96 -6.21
C GLN A 130 -12.86 -7.72 -7.25
N SER A 131 -12.40 -6.49 -7.45
CA SER A 131 -11.19 -6.19 -8.21
C SER A 131 -9.92 -6.76 -7.56
N VAL A 132 -9.92 -7.02 -6.23
CA VAL A 132 -8.78 -7.63 -5.53
C VAL A 132 -8.56 -9.11 -5.91
N MET A 133 -9.56 -9.76 -6.52
CA MET A 133 -9.47 -11.15 -6.97
C MET A 133 -8.28 -11.37 -7.91
N ILE A 134 -7.68 -12.56 -7.84
CA ILE A 134 -6.48 -12.91 -8.61
C ILE A 134 -6.75 -12.77 -10.12
N GLY A 135 -5.83 -12.14 -10.84
CA GLY A 135 -5.94 -11.91 -12.28
C GLY A 135 -6.82 -10.73 -12.68
N ARG A 136 -7.39 -9.97 -11.73
CA ARG A 136 -8.12 -8.73 -11.99
C ARG A 136 -7.30 -7.50 -11.65
N GLN A 137 -7.38 -6.48 -12.48
CA GLN A 137 -6.89 -5.16 -12.15
C GLN A 137 -7.71 -4.55 -11.01
N LEU A 138 -7.04 -3.88 -10.05
CA LEU A 138 -7.73 -3.16 -8.98
C LEU A 138 -8.53 -1.97 -9.52
N TYR A 139 -9.71 -1.72 -8.98
CA TYR A 139 -10.40 -0.46 -9.25
C TYR A 139 -9.83 0.67 -8.40
N THR A 140 -9.89 1.88 -8.95
CA THR A 140 -9.46 3.13 -8.33
C THR A 140 -10.07 3.34 -6.93
N SER A 141 -11.31 2.93 -6.71
CA SER A 141 -11.97 3.00 -5.40
C SER A 141 -11.25 2.19 -4.33
N VAL A 142 -10.72 1.01 -4.65
CA VAL A 142 -9.98 0.15 -3.70
C VAL A 142 -8.61 0.74 -3.37
N VAL A 143 -7.91 1.31 -4.37
CA VAL A 143 -6.64 2.02 -4.15
C VAL A 143 -6.86 3.27 -3.29
N ASN A 144 -7.95 4.01 -3.54
CA ASN A 144 -8.33 5.17 -2.72
C ASN A 144 -8.68 4.79 -1.28
N SER A 145 -9.41 3.69 -1.06
CA SER A 145 -9.67 3.17 0.29
C SER A 145 -8.37 2.84 1.04
N TRP A 146 -7.32 2.41 0.36
CA TRP A 146 -6.01 2.19 1.00
C TRP A 146 -5.31 3.50 1.38
N ALA A 147 -5.32 4.51 0.51
CA ALA A 147 -4.84 5.85 0.85
C ALA A 147 -5.57 6.43 2.08
N VAL A 148 -6.90 6.26 2.16
CA VAL A 148 -7.68 6.66 3.35
C VAL A 148 -7.19 5.97 4.63
N VAL A 149 -6.89 4.66 4.56
CA VAL A 149 -6.40 3.87 5.69
C VAL A 149 -5.01 4.31 6.13
N LEU A 150 -4.07 4.51 5.20
CA LEU A 150 -2.71 5.00 5.50
C LEU A 150 -2.75 6.39 6.17
N ASN A 151 -3.52 7.34 5.62
CA ASN A 151 -3.71 8.66 6.21
C ASN A 151 -4.36 8.62 7.61
N PHE A 152 -5.26 7.67 7.85
CA PHE A 152 -5.90 7.50 9.15
C PHE A 152 -4.93 6.91 10.19
N GLU A 153 -4.02 6.02 9.76
CA GLU A 153 -2.96 5.48 10.61
C GLU A 153 -1.89 6.55 10.91
N GLU A 154 -1.46 7.35 9.93
CA GLU A 154 -0.57 8.51 10.16
C GLU A 154 -1.12 9.50 11.20
N LYS A 155 -2.44 9.74 11.21
CA LYS A 155 -3.09 10.66 12.16
C LYS A 155 -3.07 10.17 13.62
N LYS A 156 -2.78 8.89 13.88
CA LYS A 156 -2.65 8.33 15.23
C LYS A 156 -1.24 8.53 15.81
N GLU A 157 -0.26 8.89 15.00
CA GLU A 157 1.12 9.12 15.40
C GLU A 157 1.40 10.63 15.60
N ASP A 158 2.02 11.00 16.72
CA ASP A 158 2.44 12.40 17.00
C ASP A 158 3.53 12.91 16.03
N GLN A 159 4.15 12.01 15.27
CA GLN A 159 5.11 12.33 14.22
C GLN A 159 4.47 12.05 12.86
N THR A 160 3.80 13.06 12.31
CA THR A 160 3.18 13.01 10.99
C THR A 160 4.28 13.04 9.92
N HIS A 161 4.41 11.97 9.12
CA HIS A 161 5.49 11.82 8.15
C HIS A 161 4.99 11.93 6.70
N HIS A 162 3.80 11.42 6.39
CA HIS A 162 3.27 11.42 5.03
C HIS A 162 1.77 11.66 4.90
N ILE A 163 1.34 11.92 3.67
CA ILE A 163 -0.06 12.10 3.28
C ILE A 163 -0.31 11.54 1.87
N ASP A 164 -1.30 10.66 1.74
CA ASP A 164 -1.68 10.00 0.49
C ASP A 164 -2.93 10.63 -0.13
N TYR A 165 -2.80 11.19 -1.33
CA TYR A 165 -3.97 11.62 -2.09
C TYR A 165 -4.71 10.41 -2.66
N SER A 166 -6.04 10.52 -2.76
CA SER A 166 -6.80 9.64 -3.64
C SER A 166 -6.38 9.88 -5.10
N VAL A 167 -6.44 8.83 -5.91
CA VAL A 167 -6.08 8.85 -7.34
C VAL A 167 -6.79 9.98 -8.06
N ILE A 168 -6.01 10.87 -8.68
CA ILE A 168 -6.51 12.07 -9.37
C ILE A 168 -7.08 11.67 -10.74
N PRO A 169 -8.41 11.72 -10.97
CA PRO A 169 -9.00 11.06 -12.15
C PRO A 169 -8.96 11.87 -13.45
N LYS A 170 -8.58 13.16 -13.40
CA LYS A 170 -8.47 14.07 -14.56
C LYS A 170 -7.76 15.36 -14.18
N LEU A 171 -7.05 15.92 -15.15
CA LEU A 171 -6.35 17.20 -15.06
C LEU A 171 -7.08 18.18 -15.99
N SER A 172 -7.87 19.09 -15.42
CA SER A 172 -8.81 19.96 -16.15
C SER A 172 -8.51 21.45 -15.95
N ALA A 173 -9.32 22.34 -16.55
CA ALA A 173 -9.24 23.78 -16.29
C ALA A 173 -9.40 24.11 -14.79
N ASP A 174 -10.30 23.41 -14.09
CA ASP A 174 -10.58 23.59 -12.66
C ASP A 174 -9.58 22.90 -11.71
N ARG A 175 -8.41 22.45 -12.22
CA ARG A 175 -7.39 21.68 -11.47
C ARG A 175 -7.05 22.25 -10.08
N MET A 176 -6.98 23.57 -9.94
CA MET A 176 -6.65 24.23 -8.67
C MET A 176 -7.79 24.15 -7.65
N LYS A 177 -9.04 24.27 -8.09
CA LYS A 177 -10.21 24.04 -7.23
C LYS A 177 -10.24 22.58 -6.78
N LEU A 178 -10.02 21.64 -7.71
CA LEU A 178 -9.98 20.21 -7.40
C LEU A 178 -8.83 19.87 -6.42
N MET A 179 -7.64 20.46 -6.60
CA MET A 179 -6.51 20.28 -5.68
C MET A 179 -6.83 20.83 -4.28
N ASN A 180 -7.47 22.00 -4.17
CA ASN A 180 -7.92 22.54 -2.88
C ASN A 180 -8.94 21.61 -2.19
N GLU A 181 -9.95 21.14 -2.92
CA GLU A 181 -11.00 20.24 -2.41
C GLU A 181 -10.42 18.87 -1.99
N HIS A 182 -9.54 18.29 -2.79
CA HIS A 182 -8.83 17.06 -2.45
C HIS A 182 -7.94 17.25 -1.23
N THR A 183 -7.13 18.31 -1.18
CA THR A 183 -6.22 18.54 -0.03
C THR A 183 -7.01 18.71 1.26
N LEU A 184 -8.08 19.52 1.24
CA LEU A 184 -9.00 19.67 2.38
C LEU A 184 -9.58 18.33 2.84
N ARG A 185 -9.94 17.43 1.92
CA ARG A 185 -10.42 16.09 2.26
C ARG A 185 -9.35 15.25 2.95
N VAL A 186 -8.15 15.16 2.37
CA VAL A 186 -7.09 14.26 2.87
C VAL A 186 -6.58 14.70 4.25
N VAL A 187 -6.42 16.01 4.48
CA VAL A 187 -6.10 16.56 5.82
C VAL A 187 -7.24 16.45 6.84
N GLY A 188 -8.35 15.77 6.51
CA GLY A 188 -9.48 15.52 7.41
C GLY A 188 -10.34 16.76 7.66
N ARG A 189 -10.45 17.65 6.67
CA ARG A 189 -11.13 18.97 6.74
C ARG A 189 -10.54 19.93 7.80
N ASN A 190 -9.30 19.71 8.21
CA ASN A 190 -8.59 20.62 9.11
C ASN A 190 -7.86 21.70 8.31
N GLU A 191 -8.46 22.89 8.20
CA GLU A 191 -7.91 24.03 7.44
C GLU A 191 -6.49 24.43 7.87
N LYS A 192 -6.12 24.18 9.14
CA LYS A 192 -4.78 24.46 9.69
C LYS A 192 -3.67 23.56 9.13
N LEU A 193 -4.02 22.57 8.32
CA LEU A 193 -3.10 21.62 7.69
C LEU A 193 -3.05 21.78 6.16
N LEU A 194 -3.81 22.72 5.58
CA LEU A 194 -3.78 23.02 4.14
C LEU A 194 -2.42 23.57 3.68
N ASP A 195 -1.64 24.17 4.58
CA ASP A 195 -0.29 24.61 4.22
C ASP A 195 0.69 23.45 3.96
N LEU A 196 0.29 22.20 4.27
CA LEU A 196 1.06 20.96 4.17
C LEU A 196 2.40 20.94 4.92
N ARG A 197 2.73 21.97 5.73
CA ARG A 197 4.06 22.12 6.38
C ARG A 197 4.37 21.06 7.43
N LYS A 198 3.37 20.26 7.83
CA LYS A 198 3.50 19.14 8.78
C LYS A 198 3.88 17.82 8.13
N TYR A 199 3.86 17.71 6.81
CA TYR A 199 4.09 16.46 6.09
C TYR A 199 5.46 16.50 5.39
N ASP A 200 6.23 15.43 5.48
CA ASP A 200 7.52 15.34 4.79
C ASP A 200 7.40 14.76 3.39
N LEU A 201 6.42 13.87 3.18
CA LEU A 201 6.20 13.14 1.95
C LEU A 201 4.74 13.29 1.49
N ILE A 202 4.54 13.67 0.23
CA ILE A 202 3.22 13.84 -0.38
C ILE A 202 3.08 12.84 -1.52
N PHE A 203 2.09 11.97 -1.43
CA PHE A 203 1.91 10.83 -2.33
C PHE A 203 0.72 11.06 -3.27
N PHE A 204 0.95 10.89 -4.57
CA PHE A 204 -0.05 10.99 -5.63
C PHE A 204 -0.07 9.67 -6.41
N PRO A 205 -0.93 8.71 -6.06
CA PRO A 205 -1.19 7.57 -6.91
C PRO A 205 -1.89 8.04 -8.19
N ILE A 206 -1.36 7.67 -9.35
CA ILE A 206 -1.83 8.07 -10.68
C ILE A 206 -2.41 6.84 -11.38
N ILE A 207 -3.47 7.05 -12.16
CA ILE A 207 -3.91 6.08 -13.18
C ILE A 207 -3.89 6.75 -14.55
N GLU A 208 -3.16 6.15 -15.49
CA GLU A 208 -2.97 6.67 -16.85
C GLU A 208 -2.94 5.51 -17.84
N ALA A 209 -3.70 5.60 -18.93
CA ALA A 209 -3.86 4.51 -19.90
C ALA A 209 -4.19 3.13 -19.27
N GLY A 210 -4.87 3.13 -18.12
CA GLY A 210 -5.18 1.92 -17.36
C GLY A 210 -4.02 1.36 -16.53
N HIS A 211 -2.90 2.07 -16.37
CA HIS A 211 -1.77 1.67 -15.54
C HIS A 211 -1.67 2.54 -14.27
N PHE A 212 -1.45 1.90 -13.12
CA PHE A 212 -1.23 2.59 -11.85
C PHE A 212 0.26 2.77 -11.58
N TYR A 213 0.66 3.99 -11.25
CA TYR A 213 1.98 4.31 -10.71
C TYR A 213 1.86 5.35 -9.59
N LEU A 214 2.97 5.69 -8.95
CA LEU A 214 3.00 6.63 -7.83
C LEU A 214 3.97 7.78 -8.13
N VAL A 215 3.55 9.01 -7.89
CA VAL A 215 4.42 10.20 -7.84
C VAL A 215 4.51 10.65 -6.38
N VAL A 216 5.73 10.84 -5.88
CA VAL A 216 6.00 11.25 -4.48
C VAL A 216 6.83 12.53 -4.47
N PHE A 217 6.38 13.53 -3.71
CA PHE A 217 7.16 14.73 -3.40
C PHE A 217 7.75 14.56 -2.00
N ASP A 218 9.08 14.61 -1.89
CA ASP A 218 9.81 14.51 -0.63
C ASP A 218 10.34 15.91 -0.28
N PHE A 219 9.76 16.55 0.73
CA PHE A 219 10.15 17.87 1.21
C PHE A 219 11.41 17.85 2.09
N LYS A 220 11.79 16.69 2.64
CA LYS A 220 13.03 16.50 3.42
C LYS A 220 14.25 16.44 2.51
N SER A 221 14.20 15.64 1.44
CA SER A 221 15.29 15.51 0.46
C SER A 221 15.16 16.46 -0.74
N VAL A 222 14.01 17.14 -0.88
CA VAL A 222 13.64 17.98 -2.02
C VAL A 222 13.76 17.18 -3.32
N ALA A 223 12.93 16.15 -3.44
CA ALA A 223 12.91 15.27 -4.60
C ALA A 223 11.49 15.03 -5.12
N VAL A 224 11.36 14.88 -6.45
CA VAL A 224 10.13 14.40 -7.09
C VAL A 224 10.42 13.02 -7.66
N THR A 225 9.78 12.00 -7.10
CA THR A 225 10.12 10.59 -7.31
C THR A 225 8.94 9.85 -7.96
N ILE A 226 9.19 9.11 -9.03
CA ILE A 226 8.18 8.23 -9.66
C ILE A 226 8.48 6.78 -9.31
N ILE A 227 7.49 6.05 -8.80
CA ILE A 227 7.59 4.63 -8.45
C ILE A 227 6.59 3.83 -9.30
N ASP A 228 7.14 3.11 -10.28
CA ASP A 228 6.41 2.31 -11.26
C ASP A 228 6.95 0.87 -11.23
N ASN A 229 6.05 -0.13 -11.24
CA ASN A 229 6.44 -1.54 -11.23
C ASN A 229 7.01 -2.04 -12.56
N MET A 230 6.96 -1.25 -13.64
CA MET A 230 7.47 -1.66 -14.95
C MET A 230 8.95 -1.30 -15.17
N VAL A 231 9.65 -2.15 -15.92
CA VAL A 231 10.95 -1.82 -16.52
C VAL A 231 10.84 -0.57 -17.41
N GLU A 232 11.98 0.04 -17.75
CA GLU A 232 12.01 1.32 -18.45
C GLU A 232 11.42 1.23 -19.86
N GLU A 233 11.63 0.11 -20.54
CA GLU A 233 11.23 -0.16 -21.93
C GLU A 233 9.74 -0.48 -22.09
N ASP A 234 9.08 -0.94 -21.03
CA ASP A 234 7.65 -1.28 -21.01
C ASP A 234 6.80 -0.20 -20.32
N SER A 235 7.42 0.84 -19.77
CA SER A 235 6.73 1.83 -18.95
C SER A 235 5.84 2.74 -19.78
N LEU A 236 4.59 2.91 -19.32
CA LEU A 236 3.67 3.91 -19.87
C LEU A 236 3.86 5.30 -19.25
N VAL A 237 4.81 5.47 -18.31
CA VAL A 237 4.99 6.72 -17.57
C VAL A 237 5.93 7.65 -18.30
N GLY A 238 5.36 8.69 -18.88
CA GLY A 238 6.11 9.73 -19.57
C GLY A 238 6.89 10.68 -18.65
N LEU A 239 7.96 11.27 -19.20
CA LEU A 239 8.89 12.20 -18.56
C LEU A 239 9.19 13.44 -19.46
N LYS A 240 8.35 13.73 -20.44
CA LYS A 240 8.41 14.94 -21.28
C LYS A 240 7.86 16.14 -20.51
N ASP A 241 8.70 17.15 -20.35
CA ASP A 241 8.26 18.50 -20.00
C ASP A 241 7.95 19.34 -21.24
N ASN A 242 7.15 20.39 -21.09
CA ASN A 242 6.82 21.35 -22.13
C ASN A 242 6.45 22.72 -21.53
N THR A 243 6.36 23.76 -22.33
CA THR A 243 5.80 25.05 -21.90
C THR A 243 4.26 25.04 -21.92
N ASP A 244 3.64 24.32 -22.86
CA ASP A 244 2.20 24.06 -22.85
C ASP A 244 1.88 22.95 -21.82
N PHE A 245 0.92 23.23 -20.95
CA PHE A 245 0.43 22.29 -19.95
C PHE A 245 -0.09 20.99 -20.58
N PHE A 246 -0.78 21.05 -21.71
CA PHE A 246 -1.41 19.87 -22.31
C PHE A 246 -0.39 18.93 -22.98
N GLU A 247 0.74 19.48 -23.44
CA GLU A 247 1.85 18.78 -24.06
C GLU A 247 2.82 18.10 -23.08
N LYS A 248 2.71 18.38 -21.78
CA LYS A 248 3.47 17.70 -20.71
C LYS A 248 2.97 16.26 -20.51
N ASP A 249 3.84 15.38 -20.07
CA ASP A 249 3.40 14.09 -19.52
C ASP A 249 2.77 14.26 -18.12
N THR A 250 1.94 13.31 -17.70
CA THR A 250 1.14 13.42 -16.47
C THR A 250 1.99 13.65 -15.21
N SER A 251 3.19 13.09 -15.15
CA SER A 251 4.18 13.35 -14.09
C SER A 251 4.52 14.85 -13.93
N PHE A 252 4.74 15.56 -15.04
CA PHE A 252 5.01 16.99 -15.06
C PHE A 252 3.74 17.84 -14.87
N LYS A 253 2.58 17.38 -15.35
CA LYS A 253 1.29 18.04 -15.08
C LYS A 253 0.95 18.04 -13.59
N VAL A 254 1.15 16.90 -12.91
CA VAL A 254 0.96 16.76 -11.45
C VAL A 254 1.94 17.66 -10.70
N LYS A 255 3.22 17.69 -11.11
CA LYS A 255 4.22 18.62 -10.55
C LYS A 255 3.77 20.08 -10.67
N GLN A 256 3.38 20.53 -11.85
CA GLN A 256 2.96 21.93 -12.04
C GLN A 256 1.75 22.30 -11.17
N ILE A 257 0.72 21.46 -11.10
CA ILE A 257 -0.46 21.75 -10.27
C ILE A 257 -0.09 21.79 -8.79
N PHE A 258 0.79 20.89 -8.35
CA PHE A 258 1.24 20.89 -6.97
C PHE A 258 2.12 22.12 -6.66
N GLU A 259 2.92 22.59 -7.61
CA GLU A 259 3.64 23.87 -7.49
C GLU A 259 2.70 25.08 -7.46
N GLU A 260 1.67 25.12 -8.30
CA GLU A 260 0.60 26.14 -8.27
C GLU A 260 -0.11 26.14 -6.89
N TYR A 261 -0.34 24.97 -6.29
CA TYR A 261 -0.90 24.84 -4.94
C TYR A 261 0.06 25.31 -3.84
N LEU A 262 1.32 24.87 -3.87
CA LEU A 262 2.34 25.28 -2.91
C LEU A 262 2.66 26.78 -2.99
N GLU A 263 2.46 27.41 -4.16
CA GLU A 263 2.55 28.86 -4.34
C GLU A 263 1.36 29.57 -3.68
N HIS A 264 0.14 29.05 -3.87
CA HIS A 264 -1.08 29.56 -3.25
C HIS A 264 -1.05 29.50 -1.71
N VAL A 265 -0.50 28.42 -1.12
CA VAL A 265 -0.39 28.27 0.35
C VAL A 265 0.94 28.79 0.92
N HIS A 266 1.78 29.42 0.09
CA HIS A 266 3.09 29.96 0.47
C HIS A 266 3.98 28.94 1.20
N HIS A 267 4.15 27.76 0.61
CA HIS A 267 4.98 26.69 1.19
C HIS A 267 6.48 27.01 1.05
N PRO A 268 7.28 26.95 2.13
CA PRO A 268 8.68 27.39 2.10
C PRO A 268 9.58 26.55 1.18
N LYS A 269 9.24 25.27 0.91
CA LYS A 269 10.01 24.40 0.00
C LYS A 269 9.76 24.62 -1.49
N LEU A 270 8.83 25.49 -1.88
CA LEU A 270 8.46 25.67 -3.29
C LEU A 270 9.65 26.04 -4.20
N SER A 271 10.50 26.98 -3.77
CA SER A 271 11.63 27.45 -4.57
C SER A 271 12.66 26.35 -4.84
N GLU A 272 12.95 25.53 -3.83
CA GLU A 272 13.85 24.38 -3.96
C GLU A 272 13.20 23.29 -4.84
N LEU A 273 11.89 23.05 -4.70
CA LEU A 273 11.15 22.03 -5.44
C LEU A 273 10.99 22.37 -6.93
N LYS A 274 10.81 23.66 -7.28
CA LYS A 274 10.73 24.14 -8.67
C LYS A 274 11.97 23.76 -9.49
N THR A 275 13.14 23.65 -8.86
CA THR A 275 14.40 23.24 -9.53
C THR A 275 14.52 21.74 -9.80
N GLN A 276 13.64 20.92 -9.23
CA GLN A 276 13.68 19.47 -9.40
C GLN A 276 12.93 19.03 -10.66
N VAL A 277 13.28 17.85 -11.17
CA VAL A 277 12.53 17.12 -12.20
C VAL A 277 12.03 15.79 -11.62
N PRO A 278 10.89 15.25 -12.07
CA PRO A 278 10.45 13.89 -11.71
C PRO A 278 11.50 12.85 -12.16
N VAL A 279 11.95 12.00 -11.23
CA VAL A 279 12.91 10.91 -11.49
C VAL A 279 12.26 9.56 -11.19
N LYS A 280 12.26 8.66 -12.17
CA LYS A 280 11.76 7.28 -12.00
C LYS A 280 12.77 6.41 -11.24
N LEU A 281 12.28 5.70 -10.21
CA LEU A 281 13.07 4.72 -9.47
C LEU A 281 13.32 3.46 -10.30
N LYS A 282 14.57 2.99 -10.31
CA LYS A 282 14.96 1.71 -10.91
C LYS A 282 14.79 0.58 -9.90
N LEU A 283 13.67 -0.13 -9.96
CA LEU A 283 13.34 -1.22 -9.04
C LEU A 283 14.00 -2.53 -9.48
N PRO A 284 14.81 -3.20 -8.64
CA PRO A 284 15.59 -4.37 -9.05
C PRO A 284 14.77 -5.66 -9.21
N TRP A 285 13.46 -5.60 -8.97
CA TRP A 285 12.48 -6.67 -9.17
C TRP A 285 11.44 -6.33 -10.25
N ALA A 286 11.62 -5.20 -10.96
CA ALA A 286 10.66 -4.65 -11.93
C ALA A 286 10.12 -5.68 -12.93
N THR A 287 8.88 -5.47 -13.32
CA THR A 287 8.08 -6.36 -14.15
C THR A 287 8.06 -5.92 -15.61
N LYS A 288 7.77 -6.86 -16.51
CA LYS A 288 7.50 -6.58 -17.92
C LYS A 288 6.00 -6.56 -18.14
N LYS A 289 5.47 -5.47 -18.69
CA LYS A 289 4.05 -5.26 -19.08
C LYS A 289 2.98 -5.67 -18.06
N ASN A 290 3.27 -5.72 -16.75
CA ASN A 290 2.28 -6.12 -15.74
C ASN A 290 1.37 -4.94 -15.33
N VAL A 291 0.37 -4.69 -16.18
CA VAL A 291 -0.75 -3.76 -15.92
C VAL A 291 -1.76 -4.36 -14.94
N THR A 292 -1.92 -5.68 -14.88
CA THR A 292 -2.95 -6.34 -14.04
C THR A 292 -2.71 -6.16 -12.53
N ASP A 293 -1.45 -6.13 -12.09
CA ASP A 293 -1.10 -6.02 -10.67
C ASP A 293 -0.61 -4.62 -10.25
N CYS A 294 -0.55 -3.64 -11.17
CA CYS A 294 0.00 -2.30 -10.91
C CYS A 294 -0.61 -1.61 -9.67
N GLY A 295 -1.92 -1.74 -9.45
CA GLY A 295 -2.58 -1.20 -8.25
C GLY A 295 -2.07 -1.85 -6.94
N VAL A 296 -1.75 -3.15 -6.94
CA VAL A 296 -1.16 -3.85 -5.77
C VAL A 296 0.26 -3.35 -5.50
N PHE A 297 1.02 -3.10 -6.58
CA PHE A 297 2.36 -2.50 -6.46
C PHE A 297 2.27 -1.07 -5.90
N VAL A 298 1.40 -0.21 -6.42
CA VAL A 298 1.21 1.16 -5.89
C VAL A 298 0.77 1.16 -4.43
N MET A 299 -0.16 0.27 -4.03
CA MET A 299 -0.54 0.13 -2.62
C MET A 299 0.64 -0.25 -1.71
N ARG A 300 1.56 -1.09 -2.20
CA ARG A 300 2.83 -1.42 -1.52
C ARG A 300 3.87 -0.30 -1.57
N HIS A 301 3.87 0.54 -2.61
CA HIS A 301 4.76 1.70 -2.70
C HIS A 301 4.33 2.80 -1.72
N MET A 302 3.03 3.06 -1.58
CA MET A 302 2.49 4.00 -0.59
C MET A 302 2.81 3.53 0.84
N GLU A 303 2.63 2.24 1.15
CA GLU A 303 2.93 1.69 2.49
C GLU A 303 4.42 1.74 2.87
N MET A 304 5.33 1.49 1.92
CA MET A 304 6.75 1.21 2.22
C MET A 304 7.73 2.34 1.90
N TYR A 305 7.32 3.39 1.17
CA TYR A 305 8.25 4.44 0.78
C TYR A 305 8.43 5.47 1.90
N ILE A 306 9.65 5.58 2.43
CA ILE A 306 9.97 6.45 3.58
C ILE A 306 10.92 7.61 3.19
N GLY A 307 10.88 8.03 1.92
CA GLY A 307 11.77 9.05 1.36
C GLY A 307 13.19 8.56 1.04
N LYS A 308 14.10 9.51 0.80
CA LYS A 308 15.55 9.30 0.55
C LYS A 308 15.93 8.64 -0.80
N GLY A 309 14.98 8.41 -1.70
CA GLY A 309 15.23 8.07 -3.10
C GLY A 309 15.78 6.65 -3.37
N ALA A 310 16.28 6.44 -4.59
CA ALA A 310 16.49 5.11 -5.18
C ALA A 310 17.46 4.17 -4.44
N LYS A 311 18.42 4.70 -3.68
CA LYS A 311 19.57 3.90 -3.17
C LYS A 311 19.21 2.94 -2.03
N SER A 312 18.03 3.06 -1.43
CA SER A 312 17.61 2.25 -0.28
C SER A 312 16.14 1.81 -0.30
N PHE A 313 15.41 2.02 -1.40
CA PHE A 313 14.01 1.60 -1.45
C PHE A 313 13.87 0.10 -1.70
N ASP A 314 13.59 -0.65 -0.63
CA ASP A 314 13.13 -2.04 -0.69
C ASP A 314 11.74 -2.14 -0.06
N CYS A 315 10.79 -2.67 -0.83
CA CYS A 315 9.42 -2.94 -0.39
C CYS A 315 9.14 -4.46 -0.26
N GLY A 316 10.17 -5.30 -0.31
CA GLY A 316 10.12 -6.74 -0.01
C GLY A 316 9.77 -7.66 -1.19
N PHE A 317 9.57 -7.12 -2.40
CA PHE A 317 9.28 -7.93 -3.58
C PHE A 317 10.50 -8.72 -4.06
N SER A 318 10.27 -10.01 -4.33
CA SER A 318 11.30 -10.90 -4.84
C SER A 318 11.67 -10.62 -6.29
N LYS A 319 12.96 -10.75 -6.63
CA LYS A 319 13.41 -10.79 -8.03
C LYS A 319 12.91 -12.06 -8.75
N ASN A 320 12.79 -13.19 -8.03
CA ASN A 320 12.25 -14.43 -8.56
C ASN A 320 10.75 -14.26 -8.89
N HIS A 321 10.38 -14.56 -10.14
CA HIS A 321 9.03 -14.38 -10.66
C HIS A 321 7.98 -15.15 -9.85
N PHE A 322 8.15 -16.46 -9.66
CA PHE A 322 7.18 -17.30 -8.95
C PHE A 322 6.95 -16.85 -7.50
N LYS A 323 8.02 -16.49 -6.78
CA LYS A 323 7.90 -15.93 -5.42
C LYS A 323 7.16 -14.58 -5.46
N ARG A 324 7.47 -13.70 -6.41
CA ARG A 324 6.76 -12.41 -6.58
C ARG A 324 5.28 -12.60 -6.89
N THR A 325 4.91 -13.55 -7.76
CA THR A 325 3.50 -13.89 -8.03
C THR A 325 2.78 -14.38 -6.77
N SER A 326 3.46 -15.17 -5.92
CA SER A 326 2.91 -15.59 -4.61
C SER A 326 2.72 -14.40 -3.67
N GLN A 327 3.72 -13.52 -3.57
CA GLN A 327 3.65 -12.29 -2.78
C GLN A 327 2.49 -11.37 -3.22
N ILE A 328 2.26 -11.19 -4.52
CA ILE A 328 1.13 -10.41 -5.05
C ILE A 328 -0.22 -11.02 -4.63
N LYS A 329 -0.38 -12.35 -4.75
CA LYS A 329 -1.58 -13.07 -4.29
C LYS A 329 -1.80 -12.89 -2.78
N THR A 330 -0.72 -12.87 -2.00
CA THR A 330 -0.74 -12.60 -0.55
C THR A 330 -1.18 -11.17 -0.26
N LEU A 331 -0.54 -10.16 -0.87
CA LEU A 331 -0.87 -8.75 -0.67
C LEU A 331 -2.33 -8.42 -1.03
N ARG A 332 -2.87 -9.00 -2.11
CA ARG A 332 -4.29 -8.84 -2.49
C ARG A 332 -5.25 -9.23 -1.35
N LYS A 333 -4.98 -10.34 -0.65
CA LYS A 333 -5.73 -10.78 0.54
C LYS A 333 -5.50 -9.87 1.74
N LYS A 334 -4.23 -9.61 2.07
CA LYS A 334 -3.83 -8.85 3.26
C LYS A 334 -4.33 -7.41 3.22
N TYR A 335 -4.20 -6.70 2.08
CA TYR A 335 -4.71 -5.35 1.94
C TYR A 335 -6.23 -5.28 1.94
N ALA A 336 -6.94 -6.20 1.26
CA ALA A 336 -8.39 -6.22 1.32
C ALA A 336 -8.90 -6.37 2.77
N THR A 337 -8.20 -7.20 3.57
CA THR A 337 -8.47 -7.37 5.00
C THR A 337 -8.13 -6.12 5.81
N ARG A 338 -6.92 -5.56 5.65
CA ARG A 338 -6.48 -4.31 6.33
C ARG A 338 -7.43 -3.15 6.03
N ILE A 339 -7.91 -3.00 4.79
CA ILE A 339 -8.85 -1.95 4.40
C ILE A 339 -10.20 -2.13 5.07
N LEU A 340 -10.81 -3.31 4.90
CA LEU A 340 -12.19 -3.54 5.36
C LEU A 340 -12.31 -3.63 6.88
N LEU A 341 -11.24 -4.04 7.58
CA LEU A 341 -11.17 -4.14 9.04
C LEU A 341 -10.43 -2.97 9.72
N SER A 342 -10.05 -1.92 8.98
CA SER A 342 -9.50 -0.68 9.56
C SER A 342 -10.57 0.10 10.31
N ASP A 343 -10.21 0.82 11.38
CA ASP A 343 -11.12 1.76 12.03
C ASP A 343 -11.42 3.00 11.15
N ALA A 344 -10.70 3.17 10.04
CA ALA A 344 -11.04 4.14 8.99
C ALA A 344 -12.32 3.77 8.21
N ASN A 345 -12.78 2.51 8.32
CA ASN A 345 -14.01 2.02 7.72
C ASN A 345 -15.17 2.06 8.73
N ASN A 346 -16.11 2.98 8.54
CA ASN A 346 -17.32 3.08 9.37
C ASN A 346 -18.17 1.80 9.34
N LEU A 347 -18.05 0.98 8.29
CA LEU A 347 -18.78 -0.28 8.09
C LEU A 347 -17.98 -1.53 8.53
N LYS A 348 -16.84 -1.36 9.21
CA LYS A 348 -16.03 -2.46 9.77
C LYS A 348 -16.87 -3.48 10.54
N HIS A 349 -17.84 -3.03 11.33
CA HIS A 349 -18.74 -3.89 12.10
C HIS A 349 -19.61 -4.78 11.20
N VAL A 350 -20.17 -4.23 10.10
CA VAL A 350 -20.96 -4.96 9.09
C VAL A 350 -20.10 -5.99 8.35
N VAL A 351 -18.82 -5.67 8.10
CA VAL A 351 -17.88 -6.63 7.52
C VAL A 351 -17.60 -7.78 8.48
N ILE A 352 -17.39 -7.50 9.77
CA ILE A 352 -17.14 -8.53 10.78
C ILE A 352 -18.36 -9.46 10.90
N GLU A 353 -19.56 -8.93 11.14
CA GLU A 353 -20.80 -9.71 11.17
C GLU A 353 -20.91 -10.63 9.95
N ARG A 354 -20.87 -10.06 8.74
CA ARG A 354 -21.16 -10.82 7.51
C ARG A 354 -20.02 -11.71 6.99
N ALA A 355 -18.78 -11.54 7.48
CA ALA A 355 -17.65 -12.37 7.08
C ALA A 355 -17.31 -13.46 8.11
N PHE A 356 -17.69 -13.28 9.38
CA PHE A 356 -17.29 -14.15 10.48
C PHE A 356 -18.46 -14.98 11.03
N ASP A 357 -19.71 -14.49 10.95
CA ASP A 357 -20.91 -15.22 11.42
C ASP A 357 -21.43 -16.26 10.40
N VAL A 358 -20.51 -16.81 9.58
CA VAL A 358 -20.78 -17.97 8.72
C VAL A 358 -20.38 -19.24 9.48
N SER A 359 -21.17 -19.56 10.52
CA SER A 359 -21.04 -20.76 11.37
C SER A 359 -22.27 -21.65 11.28
#